data_AF-A0ABD6QNV8-F1
#
_entry.id   AF-A0ABD6QNV8-F1
#
_cell.length_a   1.000
_cell.length_b   1.000
_cell.length_c   1.000
_cell.angle_alpha   90.00
_cell.angle_beta   90.00
_cell.angle_gamma   90.00
#
_symmetry.space_group_name_H-M   'P 1'
#
loop_
_entity.id
_entity.type
_entity.pdbx_description
1 polymer ?
#
loop_
_entity_poly.entity_id
_entity_poly.type
_entity_poly.pdbx_seq_one_letter_code
_entity_poly.pdbx_strand_id
1 'polypeptide(L)'
;MKTIVVAERIARAEALSELLGLKSSLNTSTRAIKHGGACRGLTNVDLILIDEAWPLDEQVQQTLEATLLDGGGQMYRLERVSSAKAKP
;
A
#
# COMPACT_ATOMS: atom_id res chain seq x y z
N MET A 1 -12.62 6.29 6.07
CA MET A 1 -11.22 6.24 5.64
C MET A 1 -11.05 5.10 4.66
N LYS A 2 -10.74 5.41 3.39
CA LYS A 2 -10.39 4.43 2.36
C LYS A 2 -8.89 4.22 2.39
N THR A 3 -8.47 2.98 2.61
CA THR A 3 -7.07 2.61 2.69
C THR A 3 -6.75 1.56 1.64
N ILE A 4 -5.63 1.73 0.94
CA ILE A 4 -5.08 0.70 0.05
C ILE A 4 -3.82 0.13 0.73
N VAL A 5 -3.69 -1.19 0.76
CA VAL A 5 -2.46 -1.86 1.14
C VAL A 5 -1.88 -2.52 -0.10
N VAL A 6 -0.66 -2.13 -0.44
CA VAL A 6 0.11 -2.60 -1.59
C VAL A 6 1.31 -3.38 -1.07
N ALA A 7 1.50 -4.59 -1.59
CA ALA A 7 2.68 -5.41 -1.31
C ALA A 7 3.06 -6.23 -2.55
N GLU A 8 4.19 -6.93 -2.49
CA GLU A 8 4.67 -7.76 -3.62
C GLU A 8 3.61 -8.79 -4.07
N ARG A 9 2.81 -9.30 -3.13
CA ARG A 9 1.74 -10.28 -3.36
C ARG A 9 0.46 -9.87 -2.61
N ILE A 10 -0.71 -10.18 -3.18
CA ILE A 10 -2.01 -9.86 -2.58
C ILE A 10 -2.15 -10.50 -1.19
N ALA A 11 -1.78 -11.77 -1.03
CA ALA A 11 -1.80 -12.45 0.27
C ALA A 11 -0.96 -11.76 1.35
N ARG A 12 0.14 -11.08 0.96
CA ARG A 12 0.95 -10.29 1.90
C ARG A 12 0.24 -9.01 2.30
N ALA A 13 -0.41 -8.33 1.36
CA ALA A 13 -1.23 -7.15 1.64
C ALA A 13 -2.43 -7.48 2.55
N GLU A 14 -3.09 -8.63 2.34
CA GLU A 14 -4.17 -9.13 3.22
C GLU A 14 -3.67 -9.37 4.64
N ALA A 15 -2.56 -10.12 4.80
CA ALA A 15 -1.97 -10.37 6.11
C ALA A 15 -1.56 -9.07 6.82
N LEU A 16 -1.03 -8.08 6.10
CA LEU A 16 -0.69 -6.78 6.67
C LEU A 16 -1.93 -5.99 7.10
N SER A 17 -2.99 -6.02 6.30
CA SER A 17 -4.26 -5.40 6.67
C SER A 17 -4.85 -5.99 7.95
N GLU A 18 -4.79 -7.32 8.10
CA GLU A 18 -5.19 -7.98 9.35
C GLU A 18 -4.31 -7.58 10.53
N LEU A 19 -2.98 -7.59 10.37
CA LEU A 19 -2.02 -7.21 11.40
C LEU A 19 -2.20 -5.76 11.88
N LEU A 20 -2.58 -4.86 10.96
CA LEU A 20 -2.81 -3.44 11.24
C LEU A 20 -4.25 -3.14 11.67
N GLY A 21 -5.14 -4.14 11.71
CA GLY A 21 -6.54 -3.98 12.09
C GLY A 21 -7.39 -3.21 11.06
N LEU A 22 -6.96 -3.19 9.79
CA LEU A 22 -7.63 -2.49 8.69
C LEU A 22 -8.77 -3.34 8.13
N LYS A 23 -9.99 -3.16 8.66
CA LYS A 23 -11.17 -4.00 8.31
C LYS A 23 -11.78 -3.74 6.93
N SER A 24 -11.40 -2.66 6.25
CA SER A 24 -12.02 -2.26 4.96
C SER A 24 -10.99 -1.72 3.97
N SER A 25 -9.75 -2.18 4.07
CA SER A 25 -8.71 -1.85 3.10
C SER A 25 -8.91 -2.61 1.79
N LEU A 26 -8.52 -1.97 0.70
CA LEU A 26 -8.31 -2.63 -0.59
C LEU A 26 -6.89 -3.22 -0.59
N ASN A 27 -6.78 -4.53 -0.72
CA ASN A 27 -5.49 -5.23 -0.78
C ASN A 27 -5.12 -5.50 -2.24
N THR A 28 -3.92 -5.11 -2.67
CA THR A 28 -3.45 -5.34 -4.04
C THR A 28 -1.93 -5.56 -4.09
N SER A 29 -1.41 -5.84 -5.28
CA SER A 29 0.02 -5.89 -5.53
C SER A 29 0.46 -4.94 -6.64
N THR A 30 1.74 -4.57 -6.62
CA THR A 30 2.36 -3.74 -7.67
C THR A 30 2.24 -4.39 -9.05
N ARG A 31 2.37 -5.72 -9.13
CA ARG A 31 2.12 -6.48 -10.36
C ARG A 31 0.68 -6.32 -10.88
N ALA A 32 -0.30 -6.37 -9.99
CA ALA A 32 -1.71 -6.20 -10.34
C ALA A 32 -2.02 -4.77 -10.79
N ILE A 33 -1.35 -3.78 -10.20
CA ILE A 33 -1.45 -2.37 -10.63
C ILE A 33 -0.84 -2.18 -12.02
N LYS A 34 0.40 -2.68 -12.20
CA LYS A 34 1.17 -2.50 -13.45
C LYS A 34 0.52 -3.18 -14.65
N HIS A 35 0.06 -4.42 -14.50
CA HIS A 35 -0.41 -5.25 -15.61
C HIS A 35 -1.90 -5.59 -15.57
N GLY A 36 -2.50 -5.62 -14.38
CA GLY A 36 -3.91 -6.02 -14.19
C GLY A 36 -4.89 -4.84 -14.18
N GLY A 37 -4.40 -3.59 -14.17
CA GLY A 37 -5.24 -2.40 -14.08
C GLY A 37 -5.85 -2.16 -12.70
N ALA A 38 -5.34 -2.83 -11.65
CA ALA A 38 -5.78 -2.55 -10.28
C ALA A 38 -5.57 -1.07 -9.95
N CYS A 39 -6.48 -0.52 -9.15
CA CYS A 39 -6.49 0.90 -8.75
C CYS A 39 -6.80 1.92 -9.85
N ARG A 40 -6.97 1.51 -11.12
CA ARG A 40 -7.41 2.45 -12.18
C ARG A 40 -8.84 2.94 -11.93
N GLY A 41 -9.01 4.26 -11.98
CA GLY A 41 -10.32 4.91 -11.78
C GLY A 41 -10.81 4.92 -10.33
N LEU A 42 -10.06 4.35 -9.39
CA LEU A 42 -10.31 4.57 -7.97
C LEU A 42 -9.86 5.98 -7.62
N THR A 43 -10.74 6.73 -6.95
CA THR A 43 -10.46 8.09 -6.49
C THR A 43 -10.83 8.23 -5.01
N ASN A 44 -10.31 9.29 -4.38
CA ASN A 44 -10.58 9.66 -3.00
C ASN A 44 -10.08 8.63 -1.99
N VAL A 45 -8.85 8.13 -2.18
CA VAL A 45 -8.15 7.28 -1.21
C VAL A 45 -7.42 8.17 -0.21
N ASP A 46 -7.69 7.96 1.09
CA ASP A 46 -7.07 8.75 2.16
C ASP A 46 -5.64 8.29 2.44
N LEU A 47 -5.40 6.97 2.36
CA LEU A 47 -4.16 6.36 2.82
C LEU A 47 -3.74 5.19 1.93
N ILE A 48 -2.47 5.16 1.50
CA ILE A 48 -1.87 4.03 0.80
C ILE A 48 -0.66 3.56 1.62
N LEU A 49 -0.64 2.27 1.96
CA LEU A 49 0.45 1.63 2.70
C LEU A 49 1.20 0.66 1.77
N ILE A 50 2.52 0.77 1.71
CA ILE A 50 3.35 0.09 0.70
C ILE A 50 4.42 -0.77 1.40
N ASP A 51 4.27 -2.09 1.37
CA ASP A 51 5.27 -3.07 1.83
C ASP A 51 6.01 -3.65 0.61
N GLU A 52 6.79 -2.81 -0.06
CA GLU A 52 7.58 -3.19 -1.24
C GLU A 52 8.92 -2.45 -1.31
N ALA A 53 9.78 -2.90 -2.23
CA ALA A 53 11.01 -2.23 -2.58
C ALA A 53 10.73 -0.78 -3.04
N TRP A 54 11.62 0.13 -2.64
CA TRP A 54 11.57 1.54 -3.01
C TRP A 54 12.88 1.92 -3.73
N PRO A 55 12.84 2.75 -4.79
CA PRO A 55 11.66 3.40 -5.38
C PRO A 55 10.69 2.43 -6.05
N LEU A 56 9.42 2.82 -6.11
CA LEU A 56 8.41 2.10 -6.89
C LEU A 56 8.69 2.23 -8.39
N ASP A 57 8.15 1.28 -9.16
CA ASP A 57 8.03 1.41 -10.60
C ASP A 57 7.19 2.64 -10.96
N GLU A 58 7.65 3.43 -11.93
CA GLU A 58 7.05 4.72 -12.29
C GLU A 58 5.56 4.60 -12.62
N GLN A 59 5.17 3.57 -13.37
CA GLN A 59 3.77 3.36 -13.76
C GLN A 59 2.90 3.03 -12.54
N VAL A 60 3.43 2.25 -11.60
CA VAL A 60 2.75 1.91 -10.35
C VAL A 60 2.59 3.16 -9.49
N GLN A 61 3.65 3.95 -9.35
CA GLN A 61 3.65 5.20 -8.59
C GLN A 61 2.60 6.17 -9.14
N GLN A 62 2.61 6.45 -10.44
CA GLN A 62 1.63 7.34 -11.08
C GLN A 62 0.20 6.86 -10.88
N THR A 63 -0.04 5.54 -10.96
CA THR A 63 -1.38 4.97 -10.75
C THR A 63 -1.85 5.19 -9.31
N LEU A 64 -0.97 4.98 -8.32
CA LEU A 64 -1.30 5.16 -6.90
C LEU A 64 -1.52 6.64 -6.57
N GLU A 65 -0.65 7.53 -7.05
CA GLU A 65 -0.78 8.98 -6.84
C GLU A 65 -2.11 9.50 -7.40
N ALA A 66 -2.53 9.03 -8.58
CA ALA A 66 -3.81 9.40 -9.17
C ALA A 66 -5.03 8.89 -8.37
N THR A 67 -4.86 7.94 -7.45
CA THR A 67 -5.97 7.44 -6.62
C THR A 67 -6.18 8.23 -5.33
N LEU A 68 -5.16 8.98 -4.91
CA LEU A 68 -5.20 9.75 -3.67
C LEU A 68 -6.27 10.83 -3.71
N LEU A 69 -6.81 11.16 -2.54
CA LEU A 69 -7.66 12.33 -2.37
C LEU A 69 -6.84 13.61 -2.59
N ASP A 70 -7.29 14.46 -3.53
CA ASP A 70 -6.68 15.76 -3.78
C ASP A 70 -6.62 16.60 -2.50
N GLY A 71 -5.41 17.02 -2.12
CA GLY A 71 -5.17 17.91 -0.97
C GLY A 71 -5.11 17.25 0.40
N GLY A 72 -5.21 15.91 0.51
CA GLY A 72 -5.17 15.23 1.82
C GLY A 72 -4.76 13.75 1.84
N GLY A 73 -4.73 13.06 0.69
CA GLY A 73 -4.29 11.66 0.63
C GLY A 73 -2.80 11.50 0.89
N GLN A 74 -2.41 10.40 1.54
CA GLN A 74 -1.01 10.14 1.91
C GLN A 74 -0.57 8.72 1.51
N MET A 75 0.69 8.59 1.08
CA MET A 75 1.34 7.30 0.85
C MET A 75 2.47 7.10 1.86
N TYR A 76 2.50 5.93 2.48
CA TYR A 76 3.56 5.55 3.40
C TYR A 76 4.18 4.22 3.00
N ARG A 77 5.51 4.20 3.01
CA ARG A 77 6.25 2.94 2.98
C ARG A 77 6.21 2.31 4.37
N LEU A 78 5.85 1.04 4.41
CA LEU A 78 5.97 0.22 5.61
C LEU A 78 7.40 -0.32 5.70
N GLU A 79 8.03 -0.12 6.84
CA GLU A 79 9.34 -0.68 7.13
C GLU A 79 9.28 -1.54 8.38
N ARG A 80 9.91 -2.72 8.31
CA ARG A 80 9.99 -3.60 9.47
C ARG A 80 11.00 -3.04 10.46
N VAL A 81 10.52 -2.42 11.53
CA VAL A 81 11.37 -2.00 12.64
C VAL A 81 11.60 -3.21 13.55
N SER A 82 12.78 -3.82 13.46
CA SER A 82 13.20 -4.80 14.46
C SER A 82 13.67 -4.04 15.69
N SER A 83 12.88 -4.05 16.76
CA SER A 83 13.41 -3.71 18.07
C SER A 83 14.41 -4.78 18.47
N ALA A 84 15.70 -4.48 18.29
CA ALA A 84 16.78 -5.19 18.94
C ALA A 84 16.62 -4.98 20.45
N LYS A 85 15.78 -5.80 21.12
CA LYS A 85 15.82 -5.95 22.57
C LYS A 85 16.91 -6.97 22.84
N ALA A 86 18.08 -6.47 23.22
CA ALA A 86 18.48 -6.21 24.60
C ALA A 86 19.14 -7.48 25.14
N LYS A 87 20.48 -7.47 25.06
CA LYS A 87 21.35 -8.48 25.62
C LYS A 87 21.00 -8.66 27.11
N PRO A 88 20.87 -9.90 27.62
CA PRO A 88 20.56 -10.16 29.02
C PRO A 88 21.60 -9.56 29.97
#